data_AF-A0A1F8R5R0-F1
#
_entry.id   AF-A0A1F8R5R0-F1
#
_cell.length_a   1.000
_cell.length_b   1.000
_cell.length_c   1.000
_cell.angle_alpha   90.00
_cell.angle_beta   90.00
_cell.angle_gamma   90.00
#
_symmetry.space_group_name_H-M   'P 1'
#
loop_
_entity.id
_entity.type
_entity.pdbx_description
1 polymer ?
#
loop_
_entity_poly.entity_id
_entity_poly.type
_entity_poly.pdbx_seq_one_letter_code
_entity_poly.pdbx_strand_id
1 'polypeptide(L)'
;MEASWWDSSATFRKCTAEKASFVLLNQFDLTLTVLAMYLGLTEINPFVRFLVEVPALLLVVKLFIPVLIAWLMPGRLLLPSTALLALVVIWNIKELVVFLV
;
A
#
# COMPACT_ATOMS: atom_id res chain seq x y z
N MET A 1 -13.32 -29.03 -15.25
CA MET A 1 -13.46 -28.14 -14.08
C MET A 1 -12.64 -26.91 -14.36
N GLU A 2 -13.29 -25.82 -14.76
CA GLU A 2 -12.60 -24.53 -14.90
C GLU A 2 -12.16 -24.10 -13.50
N ALA A 3 -10.85 -23.96 -13.28
CA ALA A 3 -10.34 -23.34 -12.07
C ALA A 3 -10.84 -21.90 -12.08
N SER A 4 -11.95 -21.64 -11.36
CA SER A 4 -12.57 -20.32 -11.34
C SER A 4 -11.54 -19.35 -10.77
N TRP A 5 -11.09 -18.40 -11.58
CA TRP A 5 -10.06 -17.42 -11.21
C TRP A 5 -10.44 -16.61 -9.96
N TRP A 6 -11.75 -16.57 -9.68
CA TRP A 6 -12.40 -15.93 -8.54
C TRP A 6 -12.41 -16.78 -7.26
N ASP A 7 -11.91 -18.02 -7.29
CA ASP A 7 -11.91 -18.93 -6.14
C ASP A 7 -11.10 -18.41 -4.95
N SER A 8 -10.23 -17.42 -5.17
CA SER A 8 -9.44 -16.75 -4.13
C SER A 8 -10.01 -15.40 -3.68
N SER A 9 -11.16 -14.99 -4.21
CA SER A 9 -11.86 -13.76 -3.80
C SER A 9 -12.61 -13.93 -2.48
N ALA A 10 -12.78 -12.84 -1.73
CA ALA A 10 -13.46 -12.78 -0.44
C ALA A 10 -12.90 -13.75 0.63
N THR A 11 -11.67 -14.23 0.45
CA THR A 11 -10.96 -15.08 1.41
C THR A 11 -9.48 -14.77 1.42
N PHE A 12 -8.85 -14.85 2.60
CA PHE A 12 -7.40 -14.81 2.74
C PHE A 12 -6.76 -16.20 2.72
N ARG A 13 -7.55 -17.28 2.66
CA ARG A 13 -7.04 -18.67 2.77
C ARG A 13 -6.36 -19.18 1.49
N LYS A 14 -6.64 -18.55 0.34
CA LYS A 14 -6.00 -18.83 -0.95
C LYS A 14 -5.23 -17.61 -1.41
N CYS A 15 -4.03 -17.81 -1.98
CA CYS A 15 -3.09 -16.73 -2.32
C CYS A 15 -2.78 -15.81 -1.12
N THR A 16 -2.60 -16.42 0.05
CA THR A 16 -2.33 -15.70 1.30
C THR A 16 -1.04 -14.90 1.21
N ALA A 17 0.00 -15.46 0.59
CA ALA A 17 1.29 -14.79 0.45
C ALA A 17 1.16 -13.49 -0.35
N GLU A 18 0.47 -13.53 -1.50
CA GLU A 18 0.28 -12.37 -2.37
C GLU A 18 -0.56 -11.28 -1.68
N LYS A 19 -1.66 -11.68 -1.03
CA LYS A 19 -2.52 -10.76 -0.26
C LYS A 19 -1.80 -10.16 0.94
N ALA A 20 -1.06 -10.97 1.69
CA ALA A 20 -0.28 -10.53 2.84
C ALA A 20 0.85 -9.59 2.41
N SER A 21 1.60 -9.93 1.36
CA SER A 21 2.65 -9.07 0.81
C SER A 21 2.09 -7.72 0.35
N PHE A 22 0.95 -7.71 -0.32
CA PHE A 22 0.28 -6.47 -0.72
C PHE A 22 -0.10 -5.61 0.51
N VAL A 23 -0.74 -6.20 1.52
CA VAL A 23 -1.16 -5.47 2.73
C VAL A 23 0.04 -4.98 3.54
N LEU A 24 1.05 -5.82 3.75
CA LEU A 24 2.27 -5.46 4.48
C LEU A 24 3.03 -4.32 3.79
N LEU A 25 3.09 -4.36 2.45
CA LEU A 25 3.75 -3.31 1.69
C LEU A 25 2.98 -1.98 1.77
N ASN A 26 1.65 -2.00 1.76
CA ASN A 26 0.83 -0.80 2.01
C ASN A 26 1.02 -0.27 3.43
N GLN A 27 1.10 -1.17 4.42
CA GLN A 27 1.36 -0.77 5.81
C GLN A 27 2.73 -0.12 5.96
N PHE A 28 3.73 -0.65 5.27
CA PHE A 28 5.07 -0.06 5.26
C PHE A 28 5.10 1.31 4.56
N ASP A 29 4.41 1.46 3.42
CA ASP A 29 4.24 2.76 2.75
C ASP A 29 3.54 3.80 3.65
N LEU A 30 2.50 3.39 4.38
CA LEU A 30 1.84 4.24 5.38
C LEU A 30 2.82 4.68 6.47
N THR A 31 3.62 3.76 7.02
CA THR A 31 4.63 4.09 8.04
C THR A 31 5.65 5.09 7.52
N LEU A 32 6.17 4.90 6.29
CA LEU A 32 7.08 5.86 5.65
C LEU A 32 6.44 7.22 5.46
N THR A 33 5.15 7.25 5.10
CA THR A 33 4.39 8.50 4.92
C THR A 33 4.24 9.24 6.25
N VAL A 34 3.87 8.54 7.32
CA VAL A 34 3.76 9.12 8.66
C VAL A 34 5.11 9.61 9.17
N LEU A 35 6.19 8.86 8.91
CA LEU A 35 7.54 9.29 9.26
C LEU A 35 7.97 10.54 8.49
N ALA A 36 7.73 10.60 7.18
CA ALA A 36 8.00 11.78 6.36
C ALA A 36 7.22 13.00 6.87
N MET A 37 5.93 12.83 7.18
CA MET A 37 5.11 13.88 7.80
C MET A 37 5.69 14.37 9.13
N TYR A 38 6.12 13.45 10.00
CA TYR A 38 6.74 13.79 11.27
C TYR A 38 8.03 14.59 11.11
N LEU A 39 8.80 14.32 10.06
CA LEU A 39 10.02 15.06 9.71
C LEU A 39 9.76 16.39 8.98
N GLY A 40 8.51 16.79 8.78
CA GLY A 40 8.16 18.02 8.06
C GLY A 40 8.28 17.92 6.53
N LEU A 41 8.43 16.71 6.00
CA LEU A 41 8.51 16.43 4.57
C LEU A 41 7.11 16.42 3.94
N THR A 42 6.49 17.58 3.86
CA THR A 42 5.15 17.75 3.28
C THR A 42 5.14 17.79 1.75
N GLU A 43 6.29 17.97 1.10
CA GLU A 43 6.39 18.15 -0.36
C GLU A 43 6.80 16.90 -1.15
N ILE A 44 7.14 15.78 -0.50
CA ILE A 44 7.69 14.60 -1.21
C ILE A 44 6.66 13.95 -2.14
N ASN A 45 5.36 14.05 -1.84
CA ASN A 45 4.36 13.34 -2.63
C ASN A 45 3.15 14.25 -2.96
N PRO A 46 3.19 14.97 -4.10
CA PRO A 46 2.18 15.96 -4.47
C PRO A 46 0.76 15.38 -4.62
N PHE A 47 0.62 14.07 -4.85
CA PHE A 47 -0.68 13.40 -4.99
C PHE A 47 -1.40 13.13 -3.67
N VAL A 48 -0.67 13.07 -2.55
CA VAL A 48 -1.19 12.70 -1.22
C VAL A 48 -1.25 13.89 -0.26
N ARG A 49 -0.82 15.08 -0.69
CA ARG A 49 -0.77 16.28 0.16
C ARG A 49 -2.10 16.56 0.88
N PHE A 50 -3.22 16.48 0.16
CA PHE A 50 -4.55 16.69 0.74
C PHE A 50 -4.98 15.56 1.68
N LEU A 51 -4.47 14.34 1.48
CA LEU A 51 -4.78 13.19 2.34
C LEU A 51 -4.10 13.32 3.70
N VAL A 52 -2.93 13.97 3.76
CA VAL A 52 -2.18 14.22 5.00
C VAL A 52 -2.87 15.25 5.90
N GLU A 53 -3.57 16.22 5.32
CA GLU A 53 -4.31 17.24 6.09
C GLU A 53 -5.46 16.65 6.90
N VAL A 54 -5.94 15.46 6.53
CA VAL A 54 -7.03 14.75 7.21
C VAL A 54 -6.56 13.34 7.61
N PRO A 55 -6.05 13.15 8.85
CA PRO A 55 -5.49 11.86 9.28
C PRO A 55 -6.44 10.66 9.12
N ALA A 56 -7.74 10.87 9.31
CA ALA A 56 -8.74 9.84 9.08
C ALA A 56 -8.79 9.40 7.60
N LEU A 57 -8.68 10.35 6.67
CA LEU A 57 -8.70 10.08 5.23
C LEU A 57 -7.41 9.37 4.79
N LEU A 58 -6.26 9.72 5.37
CA LEU A 58 -5.00 8.99 5.18
C LEU A 58 -5.15 7.52 5.55
N LEU A 59 -5.72 7.22 6.73
CA LEU A 59 -5.96 5.85 7.17
C LEU A 59 -6.96 5.12 6.28
N VAL A 60 -8.04 5.77 5.85
CA VAL A 60 -9.00 5.13 4.94
C VAL A 60 -8.31 4.74 3.62
N VAL A 61 -7.53 5.65 3.03
CA VAL A 61 -6.92 5.43 1.71
C VAL A 61 -5.73 4.47 1.76
N LYS A 62 -4.87 4.56 2.79
CA LYS A 62 -3.63 3.77 2.86
C LYS A 62 -3.73 2.50 3.71
N LEU A 63 -4.79 2.33 4.49
CA LEU A 63 -4.99 1.13 5.32
C LEU A 63 -6.29 0.41 4.96
N PHE A 64 -7.43 1.08 5.07
CA PHE A 64 -8.73 0.41 4.95
C PHE A 64 -9.01 -0.07 3.52
N ILE A 65 -8.83 0.80 2.53
CA ILE A 65 -9.05 0.45 1.11
C ILE A 65 -8.11 -0.69 0.65
N PRO A 66 -6.79 -0.67 0.91
CA PRO A 66 -5.90 -1.76 0.54
C PRO A 66 -6.27 -3.10 1.17
N VAL A 67 -6.71 -3.11 2.43
CA VAL A 67 -7.17 -4.35 3.09
C VAL A 67 -8.44 -4.89 2.42
N LEU A 68 -9.39 -4.01 2.07
CA LEU A 68 -10.59 -4.41 1.32
C LEU A 68 -10.26 -4.94 -0.08
N ILE A 69 -9.33 -4.28 -0.80
CA ILE A 69 -8.85 -4.72 -2.12
C ILE A 69 -8.22 -6.11 -2.01
N ALA A 70 -7.32 -6.32 -1.04
CA ALA A 70 -6.68 -7.62 -0.80
C ALA A 70 -7.71 -8.71 -0.49
N TRP A 71 -8.77 -8.36 0.23
CA TRP A 71 -9.82 -9.31 0.56
C TRP A 71 -10.68 -9.68 -0.66
N LEU A 72 -11.16 -8.70 -1.42
CA LEU A 72 -12.09 -8.90 -2.54
C LEU A 72 -11.42 -9.43 -3.80
N MET A 73 -10.19 -9.01 -4.11
CA MET A 73 -9.53 -9.37 -5.35
C MET A 73 -8.87 -10.77 -5.29
N PRO A 74 -8.82 -11.49 -6.42
CA PRO A 74 -8.04 -12.71 -6.52
C PRO A 74 -6.54 -12.38 -6.48
N GLY A 75 -5.76 -13.16 -5.73
CA GLY A 75 -4.40 -12.80 -5.36
C GLY A 75 -3.44 -12.57 -6.54
N ARG A 76 -3.65 -13.25 -7.67
CA ARG A 76 -2.84 -13.07 -8.89
C ARG A 76 -2.98 -11.67 -9.50
N LEU A 77 -4.15 -11.03 -9.36
CA LEU A 77 -4.36 -9.67 -9.85
C LEU A 77 -3.72 -8.61 -8.94
N LEU A 78 -3.32 -8.98 -7.72
CA LEU A 78 -2.62 -8.08 -6.80
C LEU A 78 -1.14 -7.91 -7.18
N LEU A 79 -0.53 -8.87 -7.87
CA LEU A 79 0.89 -8.83 -8.24
C LEU A 79 1.33 -7.54 -8.96
N PRO A 80 0.65 -7.06 -10.04
CA PRO A 80 1.03 -5.82 -10.70
C PRO A 80 0.92 -4.60 -9.77
N SER A 81 -0.13 -4.55 -8.93
CA SER A 81 -0.31 -3.48 -7.95
C SER A 81 0.75 -3.51 -6.85
N THR A 82 1.11 -4.69 -6.36
CA THR A 82 2.21 -4.88 -5.39
C THR A 82 3.55 -4.44 -5.98
N ALA A 83 3.83 -4.79 -7.23
CA ALA A 83 5.07 -4.38 -7.91
C ALA A 83 5.15 -2.85 -8.07
N LEU A 84 4.06 -2.21 -8.50
CA LEU A 84 4.00 -0.75 -8.60
C LEU A 84 4.17 -0.09 -7.23
N LEU A 85 3.52 -0.61 -6.20
CA LEU A 85 3.65 -0.11 -4.83
C LEU A 85 5.08 -0.29 -4.30
N ALA A 86 5.77 -1.37 -4.67
CA ALA A 86 7.17 -1.58 -4.27
C ALA A 86 8.09 -0.51 -4.85
N LEU A 87 7.86 -0.09 -6.10
CA LEU A 87 8.60 1.02 -6.72
C LEU A 87 8.36 2.33 -5.98
N VAL A 88 7.11 2.62 -5.60
CA VAL A 88 6.77 3.80 -4.80
C VAL A 88 7.45 3.76 -3.43
N VAL A 89 7.46 2.61 -2.76
CA VAL A 89 8.14 2.42 -1.47
C VAL A 89 9.65 2.64 -1.60
N ILE A 90 10.29 2.08 -2.63
CA ILE A 90 11.72 2.28 -2.88
C ILE A 90 12.02 3.77 -3.11
N TRP A 91 11.17 4.46 -3.87
CA TRP A 91 11.27 5.90 -4.07
C TRP A 91 11.17 6.66 -2.74
N ASN A 92 10.15 6.37 -1.93
CA ASN A 92 9.95 7.00 -0.63
C ASN A 92 11.16 6.77 0.31
N ILE A 93 11.74 5.56 0.34
CA ILE A 93 12.97 5.30 1.09
C ILE A 93 14.12 6.15 0.55
N LYS A 94 14.33 6.19 -0.77
CA LYS A 94 15.41 6.95 -1.40
C LYS A 94 15.35 8.42 -1.00
N GLU A 95 14.18 9.04 -1.14
CA GLU A 95 13.97 10.45 -0.76
C GLU A 95 14.19 10.68 0.74
N LEU A 96 13.71 9.75 1.59
CA LEU A 96 13.91 9.84 3.04
C LEU A 96 15.39 9.74 3.43
N VAL A 97 16.15 8.84 2.80
CA VAL A 97 17.60 8.71 3.03
C VAL A 97 18.35 9.96 2.57
N VAL A 98 18.02 10.49 1.38
CA VAL A 98 18.62 11.73 0.87
C VAL A 98 18.32 12.93 1.77
N PHE A 99 17.17 12.96 2.43
CA PHE A 99 16.84 14.04 3.37
C PHE A 99 17.57 13.90 4.72
N LEU A 100 17.82 12.67 5.19
CA LEU A 100 18.40 12.41 6.51
C LEU A 100 19.93 12.40 6.54
N VAL A 101 20.60 12.32 5.38
CA VAL A 101 22.06 12.28 5.21
C VAL A 101 22.55 13.57 4.59
#